data_AF-A0A967Q6W8-F1
#
_entry.id   AF-A0A967Q6W8-F1
#
_cell.length_a   1.000
_cell.length_b   1.000
_cell.length_c   1.000
_cell.angle_alpha   90.00
_cell.angle_beta   90.00
_cell.angle_gamma   90.00
#
_symmetry.space_group_name_H-M   'P 1'
#
loop_
_entity.id
_entity.type
_entity.pdbx_description
1 polymer ?
#
loop_
_entity_poly.entity_id
_entity_poly.type
_entity_poly.pdbx_seq_one_letter_code
_entity_poly.pdbx_strand_id
1 'polypeptide(L)' 'ARSVEKDIDRAGEALKGANSARIHTFIATSPIHMKKKLRMEPDQVLEQAVRAVAHARRHTDNVEFSPEDAGRSE' A
#
# COMPACT_ATOMS: atom_id res chain seq x y z
N ALA A 1 -2.28 -0.31 6.28
CA ALA A 1 -2.69 1.02 5.75
C ALA A 1 -3.11 0.86 4.29
N ARG A 2 -4.19 1.53 3.84
CA ARG A 2 -4.47 1.57 2.39
C ARG A 2 -3.35 2.32 1.66
N SER A 3 -3.19 2.11 0.37
CA SER A 3 -2.20 2.76 -0.50
C SER A 3 -2.53 4.23 -0.81
N VAL A 4 -2.85 5.01 0.22
CA VAL A 4 -3.10 6.45 0.15
C VAL A 4 -2.31 7.16 1.24
N GLU A 5 -1.75 8.34 0.93
CA GLU A 5 -0.80 9.05 1.81
C GLU A 5 -1.36 9.30 3.22
N LYS A 6 -2.63 9.73 3.32
CA LYS A 6 -3.30 9.98 4.59
C LYS A 6 -3.31 8.76 5.53
N ASP A 7 -3.56 7.57 5.00
CA ASP A 7 -3.60 6.34 5.79
C ASP A 7 -2.19 5.95 6.24
N ILE A 8 -1.19 6.18 5.38
CA ILE A 8 0.22 5.87 5.66
C ILE A 8 0.76 6.82 6.71
N ASP A 9 0.49 8.12 6.59
CA ASP A 9 0.86 9.11 7.60
C ASP A 9 0.23 8.77 8.94
N ARG A 10 -1.07 8.43 8.94
CA ARG A 10 -1.73 8.05 10.19
C ARG A 10 -1.09 6.81 10.83
N ALA A 11 -0.69 5.83 10.02
CA ALA A 11 0.02 4.64 10.50
C ALA A 11 1.41 4.99 11.03
N GLY A 12 2.18 5.82 10.32
CA GLY A 12 3.49 6.29 10.75
C GLY A 12 3.43 7.05 12.08
N GLU A 13 2.49 7.98 12.21
CA GLU A 13 2.25 8.72 13.44
C GLU A 13 1.90 7.80 14.62
N ALA A 14 1.08 6.77 14.38
CA ALA A 14 0.71 5.81 15.42
C ALA A 14 1.88 4.92 15.89
N LEU A 15 2.94 4.80 15.09
CA LEU A 15 4.12 3.98 15.37
C LEU A 15 5.31 4.80 15.92
N LYS A 16 5.16 6.11 16.09
CA LYS A 16 6.25 6.96 16.61
C LYS A 16 6.72 6.48 17.99
N GLY A 17 8.03 6.29 18.13
CA GLY A 17 8.66 5.80 19.35
C GLY A 17 8.62 4.28 19.55
N ALA A 18 8.04 3.52 18.62
CA ALA A 18 8.10 2.06 18.68
C ALA A 18 9.54 1.56 18.42
N ASN A 19 10.00 0.62 19.25
CA ASN A 19 11.34 0.01 19.12
C ASN A 19 11.52 -0.78 17.81
N SER A 20 10.42 -1.25 17.21
CA SER A 20 10.41 -1.97 15.94
C SER A 20 9.10 -1.67 15.21
N ALA A 21 9.11 -0.61 14.39
CA ALA A 21 7.96 -0.20 13.61
C ALA A 21 7.94 -0.87 12.23
N ARG A 22 6.78 -1.37 11.80
CA ARG A 22 6.53 -1.80 10.41
C ARG A 22 5.27 -1.13 9.89
N ILE A 23 5.33 -0.60 8.67
CA ILE A 23 4.12 -0.20 7.94
C ILE A 23 3.82 -1.26 6.89
N HIS A 24 2.64 -1.85 7.01
CA HIS A 24 2.07 -2.72 5.98
C HIS A 24 1.10 -1.91 5.11
N THR A 25 1.30 -1.93 3.80
CA THR A 25 0.37 -1.35 2.82
C THR A 25 -0.04 -2.38 1.76
N PHE A 26 -1.15 -2.13 1.08
CA PHE A 26 -1.71 -3.06 0.11
C PHE A 26 -2.55 -2.32 -0.92
N ILE A 27 -2.69 -2.93 -2.10
CA ILE A 27 -3.66 -2.56 -3.14
C ILE A 27 -4.12 -3.82 -3.85
N ALA A 28 -5.38 -3.83 -4.31
CA ALA A 28 -5.93 -4.97 -5.04
C ALA A 28 -5.30 -5.10 -6.42
N THR A 29 -4.91 -6.32 -6.78
CA THR A 29 -4.14 -6.62 -8.00
C THR A 29 -4.92 -7.45 -9.03
N SER A 30 -6.10 -7.97 -8.69
CA SER A 30 -6.88 -8.75 -9.66
C SER A 30 -7.64 -7.85 -10.65
N PRO A 31 -7.81 -8.28 -11.92
CA PRO A 31 -8.45 -7.46 -12.96
C PRO A 31 -9.86 -6.96 -12.58
N ILE A 32 -10.65 -7.80 -11.90
CA ILE A 32 -11.99 -7.45 -11.44
C ILE A 32 -11.94 -6.32 -10.41
N HIS A 33 -11.04 -6.41 -9.42
CA HIS A 33 -10.91 -5.36 -8.40
C HIS A 33 -10.38 -4.07 -8.99
N MET A 34 -9.36 -4.13 -9.85
CA MET A 34 -8.80 -2.95 -10.52
C MET A 34 -9.89 -2.22 -11.32
N LYS A 35 -10.66 -2.93 -12.15
CA LYS A 35 -11.69 -2.33 -13.01
C LYS A 35 -12.96 -1.89 -12.27
N LYS A 36 -13.45 -2.68 -11.31
CA LYS A 36 -14.78 -2.46 -10.70
C LYS A 36 -14.73 -1.73 -9.36
N LYS A 37 -13.70 -1.96 -8.54
CA LYS A 37 -13.54 -1.36 -7.21
C LYS A 37 -12.67 -0.11 -7.27
N LEU A 38 -11.47 -0.22 -7.86
CA LEU A 38 -10.51 0.88 -7.90
C LEU A 38 -10.74 1.84 -9.07
N ARG A 39 -11.29 1.33 -10.19
CA ARG A 39 -11.43 2.04 -11.48
C ARG A 39 -10.10 2.58 -11.98
N MET A 40 -9.08 1.73 -11.89
CA MET A 40 -7.70 2.02 -12.28
C MET A 40 -7.23 0.98 -13.28
N GLU A 41 -6.39 1.42 -14.22
CA GLU A 41 -5.63 0.53 -15.09
C GLU A 41 -4.42 -0.07 -14.35
N PRO A 42 -3.88 -1.22 -14.78
CA PRO A 42 -2.76 -1.89 -14.08
C PRO A 42 -1.55 -0.99 -13.80
N ASP A 43 -1.16 -0.14 -14.76
CA ASP A 43 -0.04 0.78 -14.59
C ASP A 43 -0.30 1.82 -13.49
N GLN A 44 -1.54 2.29 -13.35
CA GLN A 44 -1.94 3.22 -12.28
C GLN A 44 -1.92 2.53 -10.92
N VAL A 45 -2.31 1.26 -10.86
CA VAL A 45 -2.24 0.45 -9.64
C VAL A 45 -0.78 0.25 -9.22
N LEU A 46 0.11 -0.04 -10.17
CA LEU A 46 1.54 -0.16 -9.93
C LEU A 46 2.14 1.17 -9.44
N GLU A 47 1.87 2.28 -10.14
CA GLU A 47 2.35 3.61 -9.75
C GLU A 47 1.89 3.97 -8.33
N GLN A 48 0.63 3.70 -8.00
CA GLN A 48 0.09 3.94 -6.67
C GLN A 48 0.73 3.06 -5.59
N ALA A 49 1.00 1.79 -5.89
CA ALA A 49 1.73 0.90 -4.98
C ALA A 49 3.15 1.42 -4.71
N VAL A 50 3.89 1.81 -5.75
CA VAL A 50 5.24 2.37 -5.63
C VAL A 50 5.23 3.65 -4.81
N ARG A 51 4.30 4.58 -5.10
CA ARG A 51 4.14 5.83 -4.34
C ARG A 51 3.83 5.56 -2.87
N ALA A 52 2.95 4.61 -2.58
CA ALA A 52 2.60 4.23 -1.21
C ALA A 52 3.81 3.66 -0.45
N VAL A 53 4.56 2.73 -1.04
CA VAL A 53 5.77 2.17 -0.42
C VAL A 53 6.82 3.26 -0.18
N ALA A 54 7.08 4.12 -1.18
CA ALA A 54 8.01 5.25 -1.05
C ALA A 54 7.56 6.26 0.02
N HIS A 55 6.26 6.49 0.16
CA HIS A 55 5.71 7.32 1.24
C HIS A 55 5.92 6.68 2.61
N ALA A 56 5.64 5.37 2.74
CA ALA A 56 5.83 4.64 3.99
C ALA A 56 7.29 4.62 4.46
N ARG A 57 8.25 4.61 3.52
CA ARG A 57 9.69 4.68 3.82
C ARG A 57 10.14 5.95 4.52
N ARG A 58 9.34 7.02 4.52
CA ARG A 58 9.62 8.23 5.32
C ARG A 58 9.40 8.03 6.82
N HIS A 59 8.67 6.97 7.20
CA HIS A 59 8.26 6.72 8.59
C HIS A 59 9.00 5.52 9.22
N THR A 60 9.41 4.53 8.41
CA THR A 60 10.15 3.35 8.88
C THR A 60 10.95 2.70 7.75
N ASP A 61 12.05 2.04 8.12
CA ASP A 61 12.84 1.22 7.22
C ASP A 61 12.29 -0.18 6.99
N ASN A 62 11.19 -0.54 7.66
CA ASN A 62 10.55 -1.85 7.55
C ASN A 62 9.15 -1.66 6.95
N VAL A 63 9.03 -1.87 5.64
CA VAL A 63 7.77 -1.72 4.90
C VAL A 63 7.41 -3.04 4.26
N GLU A 64 6.17 -3.47 4.46
CA GLU A 64 5.60 -4.68 3.86
C GLU A 64 4.50 -4.29 2.88
N PHE A 65 4.43 -5.01 1.76
CA PHE A 65 3.40 -4.81 0.74
C PHE A 65 2.65 -6.11 0.48
N SER A 66 1.32 -6.04 0.39
CA SER A 66 0.50 -7.16 -0.09
C SER A 66 -0.19 -6.83 -1.42
N PRO A 67 -0.03 -7.69 -2.43
CA PRO A 67 -0.94 -7.73 -3.57
C PRO A 67 -2.28 -8.32 -3.08
N GLU A 68 -3.27 -7.46 -2.78
CA GLU A 68 -4.59 -7.92 -2.38
C GLU A 68 -5.22 -8.71 -3.55
N ASP A 69 -5.80 -9.86 -3.23
CA ASP A 69 -6.40 -10.79 -4.19
C ASP A 69 -5.41 -11.49 -5.16
N ALA A 70 -4.17 -11.73 -4.70
CA ALA A 70 -3.10 -12.35 -5.47
C ALA A 70 -3.47 -13.70 -6.13
N GLY A 71 -4.28 -14.54 -5.48
CA GLY A 71 -4.70 -15.83 -6.04
C GLY A 71 -5.57 -15.75 -7.30
N ARG A 72 -6.01 -14.54 -7.68
CA ARG A 72 -6.80 -14.23 -8.88
C ARG A 72 -6.15 -13.16 -9.75
N SER A 73 -4.85 -12.94 -9.59
CA SER A 73 -4.07 -11.91 -10.29
C SER A 73 -3.07 -12.56 -11.25
N GLU A 74 -2.66 -11.82 -12.28
CA GLU A 74 -1.66 -12.23 -13.29
C GLU A 74 -0.24 -11.80 -12.88
#